data_AF-A0AAV5L8C3-F1
#
_entry.id   AF-A0AAV5L8C3-F1
#
_cell.length_a   1.000
_cell.length_b   1.000
_cell.length_c   1.000
_cell.angle_alpha   90.00
_cell.angle_beta   90.00
_cell.angle_gamma   90.00
#
_symmetry.space_group_name_H-M   'P 1'
#
loop_
_entity.id
_entity.type
_entity.pdbx_description
1 polymer ?
#
loop_
_entity_poly.entity_id
_entity_poly.type
_entity_poly.pdbx_seq_one_letter_code
_entity_poly.pdbx_strand_id
1 'polypeptide(L)'
;MVTPFVASPGTDRVSRSNPGSWLILRPGDGTWKPWGRLEAWRERGSSDGLGYRFELSPDMSAPTIVLAESTLSSSKGGKFVIDLGSGSNGRSTPANSASPVCSPRGSGDFGYGLWPFCVYRGFVMSARVEGEGRCSKPCVEVSVQHVNCLEDAAAFVALAAAVDLSMDACRLFSQRLRKELCNQQDSLG
;
A
#
# COMPACT_ATOMS: atom_id res chain seq x y z
N MET A 1 -8.67 -11.40 -21.04
CA MET A 1 -8.69 -10.20 -20.17
C MET A 1 -7.26 -9.79 -19.83
N VAL A 2 -6.93 -8.52 -20.05
CA VAL A 2 -5.61 -7.91 -19.82
C VAL A 2 -5.48 -7.64 -18.31
N THR A 3 -4.46 -8.20 -17.65
CA THR A 3 -4.15 -7.78 -16.28
C THR A 3 -3.69 -6.33 -16.35
N PRO A 4 -4.02 -5.46 -15.37
CA PRO A 4 -3.64 -4.04 -15.45
C PRO A 4 -2.12 -3.84 -15.42
N PHE A 5 -1.37 -4.88 -15.04
CA PHE A 5 0.08 -4.89 -15.00
C PHE A 5 0.62 -5.65 -16.21
N VAL A 6 1.88 -5.38 -16.55
CA VAL A 6 2.55 -6.04 -17.67
C VAL A 6 3.71 -6.84 -17.14
N ALA A 7 3.91 -8.04 -17.68
CA ALA A 7 5.07 -8.85 -17.34
C ALA A 7 6.36 -8.13 -17.75
N SER A 8 7.41 -8.32 -16.96
CA SER A 8 8.73 -7.82 -17.32
C SER A 8 9.25 -8.53 -18.57
N PRO A 9 9.97 -7.84 -19.48
CA PRO A 9 10.44 -8.43 -20.73
C PRO A 9 11.18 -9.76 -20.50
N GLY A 10 10.79 -10.79 -21.26
CA GLY A 10 11.39 -12.13 -21.14
C GLY A 10 10.95 -12.93 -19.91
N THR A 11 9.93 -12.49 -19.17
CA THR A 11 9.38 -13.20 -18.00
C THR A 11 7.85 -13.26 -18.05
N ASP A 12 7.25 -14.07 -17.18
CA ASP A 12 5.80 -14.15 -16.98
C ASP A 12 5.38 -13.51 -15.64
N ARG A 13 6.15 -12.54 -15.12
CA ARG A 13 5.92 -11.93 -13.80
C ARG A 13 6.04 -10.42 -13.89
N VAL A 14 5.31 -9.73 -13.02
CA VAL A 14 5.58 -8.32 -12.69
C VAL A 14 6.80 -8.29 -11.75
N SER A 15 7.95 -7.77 -12.18
CA SER A 15 9.16 -7.72 -11.34
C SER A 15 9.33 -6.38 -10.64
N ARG A 16 10.16 -6.33 -9.59
CA ARG A 16 10.52 -5.07 -8.91
C ARG A 16 11.14 -4.02 -9.85
N SER A 17 11.80 -4.46 -10.93
CA SER A 17 12.38 -3.57 -11.95
C SER A 17 11.36 -3.03 -12.96
N ASN A 18 10.15 -3.60 -13.01
CA ASN A 18 9.03 -3.14 -13.81
C ASN A 18 7.73 -3.36 -13.02
N PRO A 19 7.54 -2.60 -11.93
CA PRO A 19 6.41 -2.80 -11.04
C PRO A 19 5.12 -2.34 -11.71
N GLY A 20 4.02 -3.01 -11.38
CA GLY A 20 2.69 -2.48 -11.62
C GLY A 20 2.44 -1.28 -10.73
N SER A 21 1.62 -0.34 -11.18
CA SER A 21 1.29 0.83 -10.36
C SER A 21 -0.19 1.18 -10.39
N TRP A 22 -0.67 1.65 -9.24
CA TRP A 22 -1.97 2.27 -9.07
C TRP A 22 -1.76 3.72 -8.64
N LEU A 23 -2.45 4.64 -9.29
CA LEU A 23 -2.52 6.03 -8.87
C LEU A 23 -3.86 6.27 -8.17
N ILE A 24 -3.82 6.73 -6.93
CA ILE A 24 -5.01 7.06 -6.17
C ILE A 24 -5.22 8.55 -6.31
N LEU A 25 -6.41 8.92 -6.78
CA LEU A 25 -6.79 10.29 -7.04
C LEU A 25 -7.77 10.76 -5.98
N ARG A 26 -7.67 12.03 -5.62
CA ARG A 26 -8.59 12.73 -4.73
C ARG A 26 -9.18 13.95 -5.44
N PRO A 27 -10.48 14.23 -5.30
CA PRO A 27 -11.05 15.46 -5.84
C PRO A 27 -10.48 16.68 -5.09
N GLY A 28 -10.15 17.74 -5.83
CA GLY A 28 -9.68 19.02 -5.28
C GLY A 28 -9.60 20.11 -6.34
N ASP A 29 -9.97 21.34 -5.99
CA ASP A 29 -9.99 22.52 -6.89
C ASP A 29 -10.69 22.29 -8.24
N GLY A 30 -11.81 21.55 -8.23
CA GLY A 30 -12.57 21.26 -9.45
C GLY A 30 -11.87 20.27 -10.40
N THR A 31 -10.81 19.60 -9.97
CA THR A 31 -10.09 18.57 -10.72
C THR A 31 -9.77 17.34 -9.87
N TRP A 32 -9.15 16.33 -10.45
CA TRP A 32 -8.60 15.17 -9.77
C TRP A 32 -7.11 15.35 -9.55
N LYS A 33 -6.67 15.33 -8.29
CA LYS A 33 -5.26 15.46 -7.90
C LYS A 33 -4.70 14.10 -7.46
N PRO A 34 -3.43 13.81 -7.75
CA PRO A 34 -2.78 12.62 -7.23
C PRO A 34 -2.67 12.72 -5.70
N TRP A 35 -3.17 11.70 -5.01
CA TRP A 35 -3.06 11.58 -3.56
C TRP A 35 -1.91 10.65 -3.17
N GLY A 36 -1.76 9.54 -3.88
CA GLY A 36 -0.67 8.62 -3.65
C GLY A 36 -0.50 7.60 -4.77
N ARG A 37 0.65 6.96 -4.79
CA ARG A 37 1.03 5.94 -5.76
C ARG A 37 1.38 4.67 -5.03
N LEU A 38 0.72 3.57 -5.39
CA LEU A 38 1.04 2.24 -4.93
C LEU A 38 1.73 1.49 -6.06
N GLU A 39 2.99 1.11 -5.86
CA GLU A 39 3.67 0.13 -6.69
C GLU A 39 3.50 -1.27 -6.12
N ALA A 40 3.39 -2.25 -7.01
CA ALA A 40 3.25 -3.66 -6.66
C ALA A 40 4.02 -4.55 -7.64
N TRP A 41 4.66 -5.59 -7.12
CA TRP A 41 5.39 -6.58 -7.91
C TRP A 41 5.37 -7.95 -7.24
N ARG A 42 5.69 -9.00 -8.00
CA ARG A 42 5.90 -10.34 -7.46
C ARG A 42 7.37 -10.49 -7.07
N GLU A 43 7.64 -10.63 -5.78
CA GLU A 43 8.98 -10.90 -5.27
C GLU A 43 9.48 -12.30 -5.67
N ARG A 44 10.80 -12.44 -5.76
CA ARG A 44 11.47 -13.73 -5.98
C ARG A 44 12.06 -14.23 -4.67
N GLY A 45 11.76 -15.46 -4.28
CA GLY A 45 12.29 -16.05 -3.04
C GLY A 45 11.88 -17.50 -2.83
N SER A 46 12.16 -18.03 -1.63
CA SER A 46 11.76 -19.38 -1.21
C SER A 46 10.24 -19.58 -1.20
N SER A 47 9.49 -18.49 -1.07
CA SER A 47 8.05 -18.41 -1.30
C SER A 47 7.73 -17.14 -2.07
N ASP A 48 6.83 -17.23 -3.05
CA ASP A 48 6.34 -16.05 -3.75
C ASP A 48 5.61 -15.09 -2.79
N GLY A 49 5.82 -13.80 -3.00
CA GLY A 49 5.18 -12.74 -2.26
C GLY A 49 4.80 -11.56 -3.14
N LEU A 50 3.80 -10.80 -2.71
CA LEU A 50 3.45 -9.51 -3.26
C LEU A 50 4.30 -8.45 -2.57
N GLY A 51 5.33 -7.96 -3.25
CA GLY A 51 6.04 -6.76 -2.83
C GLY A 51 5.21 -5.52 -3.16
N TYR A 52 5.25 -4.53 -2.27
CA TYR A 52 4.54 -3.27 -2.48
C TYR A 52 5.34 -2.08 -1.95
N ARG A 53 5.10 -0.91 -2.54
CA ARG A 53 5.62 0.38 -2.06
C ARG A 53 4.57 1.46 -2.26
N PHE A 54 4.16 2.10 -1.19
CA PHE A 54 3.21 3.21 -1.21
C PHE A 54 3.91 4.53 -0.93
N GLU A 55 3.74 5.46 -1.86
CA GLU A 55 4.21 6.84 -1.79
C GLU A 55 3.01 7.78 -1.68
N LEU A 56 3.02 8.64 -0.66
CA LEU A 56 2.07 9.74 -0.55
C LEU A 56 2.60 10.94 -1.35
N SER A 57 1.72 11.58 -2.11
CA SER A 57 2.01 12.85 -2.79
C SER A 57 1.49 14.00 -1.92
N PRO A 58 2.35 14.69 -1.15
CA PRO A 58 1.98 16.00 -0.61
C PRO A 58 1.75 16.98 -1.77
N ASP A 59 1.08 18.11 -1.50
CA ASP A 59 0.73 19.11 -2.51
C ASP A 59 1.83 19.37 -3.54
N MET A 60 1.42 19.61 -4.80
CA MET A 60 2.18 19.52 -6.08
C MET A 60 3.64 20.02 -6.14
N SER A 61 4.15 20.75 -5.15
CA SER A 61 5.53 21.24 -5.07
C SER A 61 6.44 20.43 -4.14
N ALA A 62 5.90 19.49 -3.36
CA ALA A 62 6.65 18.74 -2.36
C ALA A 62 7.04 17.34 -2.86
N PRO A 63 8.21 16.80 -2.42
CA PRO A 63 8.63 15.46 -2.78
C PRO A 63 7.69 14.40 -2.19
N THR A 64 7.46 13.32 -2.94
CA THR A 64 6.67 12.18 -2.49
C THR A 64 7.33 11.48 -1.29
N ILE A 65 6.52 11.03 -0.33
CA ILE A 65 7.00 10.40 0.90
C ILE A 65 6.62 8.92 0.88
N VAL A 66 7.59 8.03 1.03
CA VAL A 66 7.32 6.58 1.17
C VAL A 66 6.73 6.34 2.56
N LEU A 67 5.47 5.90 2.62
CA LEU A 67 4.80 5.61 3.89
C LEU A 67 4.79 4.12 4.25
N ALA A 68 4.86 3.24 3.25
CA ALA A 68 4.91 1.81 3.49
C ALA A 68 5.65 1.09 2.35
N GLU A 69 6.59 0.22 2.70
CA GLU A 69 7.19 -0.73 1.76
C GLU A 69 7.35 -2.07 2.49
N SER A 70 6.77 -3.13 1.96
CA SER A 70 6.88 -4.47 2.56
C SER A 70 6.53 -5.56 1.56
N THR A 71 6.33 -6.79 2.05
CA THR A 71 5.94 -7.95 1.26
C THR A 71 4.84 -8.73 1.97
N LEU A 72 3.77 -9.07 1.25
CA LEU A 72 2.71 -9.98 1.71
C LEU A 72 2.92 -11.37 1.12
N SER A 73 2.48 -12.41 1.82
CA SER A 73 2.55 -13.77 1.30
C SER A 73 1.53 -13.95 0.17
N SER A 74 1.97 -14.32 -1.03
CA SER A 74 1.07 -14.55 -2.16
C SER A 74 0.04 -15.66 -1.87
N SER A 75 0.42 -16.69 -1.11
CA SER A 75 -0.46 -17.84 -0.83
C SER A 75 -1.38 -17.64 0.37
N LYS A 76 -0.92 -16.93 1.41
CA LYS A 76 -1.68 -16.72 2.66
C LYS A 76 -2.37 -15.37 2.74
N GLY A 77 -1.92 -14.38 1.96
CA GLY A 77 -2.30 -12.99 2.17
C GLY A 77 -1.53 -12.34 3.32
N GLY A 78 -2.16 -11.35 3.94
CA GLY A 78 -1.63 -10.68 5.13
C GLY A 78 -2.39 -9.42 5.49
N LYS A 79 -1.75 -8.55 6.28
CA LYS A 79 -2.28 -7.26 6.69
C LYS A 79 -1.35 -6.17 6.19
N PHE A 80 -1.85 -5.34 5.27
CA PHE A 80 -1.22 -4.08 4.90
C PHE A 80 -1.42 -3.09 6.04
N VAL A 81 -0.37 -2.38 6.46
CA VAL A 81 -0.43 -1.44 7.58
C VAL A 81 0.38 -0.19 7.22
N ILE A 82 -0.18 0.97 7.53
CA ILE A 82 0.54 2.24 7.58
C ILE A 82 0.47 2.72 9.04
N ASP A 83 1.63 2.82 9.66
CA ASP A 83 1.80 3.35 11.01
C ASP A 83 2.97 4.33 10.99
N LEU A 84 2.72 5.55 11.46
CA LEU A 84 3.69 6.65 11.47
C LEU A 84 4.34 6.80 12.86
N GLY A 85 4.30 5.76 13.68
CA GLY A 85 4.94 5.70 14.99
C GLY A 85 6.36 5.13 14.96
N SER A 86 7.35 5.97 15.26
CA SER A 86 8.75 5.60 15.57
C SER A 86 9.62 5.12 14.39
N GLY A 87 10.15 6.09 13.63
CA GLY A 87 11.39 5.90 12.87
C GLY A 87 11.26 5.00 11.64
N SER A 88 10.59 5.48 10.59
CA SER A 88 10.73 4.93 9.24
C SER A 88 12.09 5.32 8.63
N ASN A 89 13.18 4.82 9.23
CA ASN A 89 14.43 4.55 8.52
C ASN A 89 14.68 3.06 8.70
N GLY A 90 14.59 2.31 7.60
CA GLY A 90 14.66 0.86 7.58
C GLY A 90 15.87 0.32 8.36
N ARG A 91 15.61 -0.31 9.50
CA ARG A 91 16.39 -1.43 10.01
C ARG A 91 15.56 -2.15 11.07
N SER A 92 15.08 -3.33 10.72
CA SER A 92 14.63 -4.32 11.70
C SER A 92 15.79 -4.66 12.63
N THR A 93 15.83 -4.06 13.82
CA THR A 93 16.63 -4.58 14.94
C THR A 93 15.73 -5.49 15.77
N PRO A 94 16.15 -6.71 16.15
CA PRO A 94 15.33 -7.59 16.97
C PRO A 94 15.09 -6.92 18.32
N ALA A 95 13.85 -6.90 18.78
CA ALA A 95 13.50 -6.46 20.12
C ALA A 95 14.18 -7.39 21.13
N ASN A 96 15.30 -6.95 21.70
CA ASN A 96 15.90 -7.61 22.84
C ASN A 96 15.12 -7.22 24.10
N SER A 97 14.60 -8.23 24.79
CA SER A 97 13.90 -8.13 26.05
C SER A 97 14.85 -7.74 27.18
N ALA A 98 15.04 -6.45 27.44
CA ALA A 98 15.52 -5.98 28.74
C ALA A 98 15.33 -4.46 28.90
N SER A 99 14.53 -4.11 29.91
CA SER A 99 14.62 -2.89 30.75
C SER A 99 13.53 -1.83 30.57
N PRO A 100 13.13 -1.17 31.68
CA PRO A 100 11.76 -0.70 31.92
C PRO A 100 11.66 0.84 31.89
N VAL A 101 10.48 1.34 32.26
CA VAL A 101 10.19 2.70 32.77
C VAL A 101 9.56 3.67 31.77
N CYS A 102 8.25 3.84 31.95
CA CYS A 102 7.54 5.08 31.68
C CYS A 102 8.21 6.24 32.44
N SER A 103 8.56 7.31 31.74
CA SER A 103 8.66 8.64 32.35
C SER A 103 8.30 9.73 31.33
N PRO A 104 7.36 10.64 31.67
CA PRO A 104 7.06 11.82 30.89
C PRO A 104 7.97 12.95 31.37
N ARG A 105 8.87 13.45 30.53
CA ARG A 105 9.65 14.67 30.82
C ARG A 105 9.94 15.42 29.53
N GLY A 106 9.34 16.59 29.41
CA GLY A 106 9.61 17.53 28.33
C GLY A 106 10.99 18.17 28.46
N SER A 107 11.49 18.67 27.34
CA SER A 107 12.38 19.82 27.28
C SER A 107 12.32 20.37 25.87
N GLY A 108 12.03 21.66 25.76
CA GLY A 108 11.89 22.36 24.49
C GLY A 108 13.20 22.37 23.71
N ASP A 109 13.07 22.09 22.43
CA ASP A 109 13.76 22.84 21.38
C ASP A 109 12.83 22.81 20.17
N PHE A 110 12.00 23.85 20.04
CA PHE A 110 11.06 23.99 18.91
C PHE A 110 11.87 24.39 17.67
N GLY A 111 12.54 23.38 17.09
CA GLY A 111 13.10 23.45 15.75
C GLY A 111 11.98 23.57 14.73
N TYR A 112 11.73 24.80 14.29
CA TYR A 112 10.89 25.18 13.15
C TYR A 112 11.44 24.61 11.83
N GLY A 113 11.45 23.28 11.64
CA GLY A 113 12.09 22.69 10.45
C GLY A 113 11.71 21.27 10.03
N LEU A 114 10.79 20.58 10.71
CA LEU A 114 10.45 19.18 10.36
C LEU A 114 8.93 18.97 10.21
N TRP A 115 8.28 19.92 9.54
CA TRP A 115 7.00 19.64 8.91
C TRP A 115 7.25 18.85 7.60
N PRO A 116 6.53 17.74 7.37
CA PRO A 116 5.30 17.34 8.04
C PRO A 116 5.46 16.19 9.07
N PHE A 117 6.66 15.77 9.44
CA PHE A 117 6.85 14.51 10.19
C PHE A 117 6.40 14.52 11.67
N CYS A 118 6.18 15.69 12.29
CA CYS A 118 5.72 15.75 13.69
C CYS A 118 4.19 15.67 13.89
N VAL A 119 3.38 15.91 12.85
CA VAL A 119 1.89 15.90 12.98
C VAL A 119 1.27 14.53 12.72
N TYR A 120 2.01 13.63 12.08
CA TYR A 120 1.53 12.29 11.77
C TYR A 120 2.28 11.28 12.62
N ARG A 121 1.75 10.96 13.80
CA ARG A 121 2.31 9.92 14.67
C ARG A 121 1.24 8.90 15.00
N GLY A 122 1.58 7.62 14.81
CA GLY A 122 0.74 6.50 15.17
C GLY A 122 -0.01 5.87 13.99
N PHE A 123 -0.94 4.98 14.33
CA PHE A 123 -1.70 4.18 13.37
C PHE A 123 -2.47 5.06 12.39
N VAL A 124 -2.31 4.80 11.09
CA VAL A 124 -3.03 5.49 10.02
C VAL A 124 -4.12 4.61 9.46
N MET A 125 -3.73 3.45 8.93
CA MET A 125 -4.67 2.51 8.37
C MET A 125 -4.13 1.09 8.40
N SER A 126 -5.03 0.13 8.24
CA SER A 126 -4.68 -1.20 7.82
C SER A 126 -5.75 -1.85 6.98
N ALA A 127 -5.33 -2.79 6.13
CA ALA A 127 -6.22 -3.56 5.27
C ALA A 127 -5.85 -5.03 5.28
N ARG A 128 -6.84 -5.90 5.49
CA ARG A 128 -6.65 -7.35 5.33
C ARG A 128 -6.75 -7.72 3.86
N VAL A 129 -5.78 -8.50 3.40
CA VAL A 129 -5.65 -8.96 2.02
C VAL A 129 -5.58 -10.47 2.03
N GLU A 130 -6.41 -11.12 1.23
CA GLU A 130 -6.40 -12.58 1.11
C GLU A 130 -5.37 -13.06 0.07
N GLY A 131 -4.95 -14.32 0.19
CA GLY A 131 -4.04 -14.94 -0.76
C GLY A 131 -4.61 -15.06 -2.17
N GLU A 132 -3.71 -15.22 -3.14
CA GLU A 132 -4.03 -15.54 -4.53
C GLU A 132 -5.04 -16.70 -4.62
N GLY A 133 -6.04 -16.54 -5.47
CA GLY A 133 -7.06 -17.56 -5.74
C GLY A 133 -8.25 -17.55 -4.77
N ARG A 134 -8.22 -16.73 -3.73
CA ARG A 134 -9.29 -16.68 -2.71
C ARG A 134 -10.20 -15.47 -2.91
N CYS A 135 -11.50 -15.65 -2.74
CA CYS A 135 -12.45 -14.53 -2.71
C CYS A 135 -12.04 -13.57 -1.59
N SER A 136 -11.71 -12.32 -1.94
CA SER A 136 -11.29 -11.35 -0.94
C SER A 136 -12.50 -10.87 -0.13
N LYS A 137 -12.26 -10.65 1.17
CA LYS A 137 -13.19 -9.98 2.07
C LYS A 137 -12.44 -8.77 2.63
N PRO A 138 -12.23 -7.72 1.81
CA PRO A 138 -11.41 -6.60 2.22
C PRO A 138 -12.02 -5.96 3.47
N CYS A 139 -11.22 -5.89 4.53
CA CYS A 139 -11.57 -5.22 5.78
C CYS A 139 -10.55 -4.10 5.97
N VAL A 140 -11.04 -2.87 6.13
CA VAL A 140 -10.23 -1.65 6.21
C VAL A 140 -10.49 -0.98 7.55
N GLU A 141 -9.41 -0.74 8.29
CA GLU A 141 -9.41 0.01 9.54
C GLU A 141 -8.66 1.32 9.27
N VAL A 142 -9.27 2.47 9.58
CA VAL A 142 -8.64 3.79 9.40
C VAL A 142 -8.73 4.57 10.70
N SER A 143 -7.65 5.23 11.07
CA SER A 143 -7.61 6.10 12.24
C SER A 143 -8.46 7.35 12.03
N VAL A 144 -9.31 7.64 13.00
CA VAL A 144 -10.11 8.87 13.06
C VAL A 144 -9.26 10.15 13.05
N GLN A 145 -8.01 10.09 13.52
CA GLN A 145 -7.12 11.25 13.52
C GLN A 145 -6.65 11.63 12.10
N HIS A 146 -6.74 10.70 11.16
CA HIS A 146 -6.28 10.87 9.78
C HIS A 146 -7.42 11.04 8.78
N VAL A 147 -8.68 11.11 9.25
CA VAL A 147 -9.88 11.26 8.42
C VAL A 147 -10.63 12.50 8.86
N ASN A 148 -10.53 13.59 8.08
CA ASN A 148 -11.24 14.83 8.36
C ASN A 148 -12.53 14.96 7.54
N CYS A 149 -12.62 14.24 6.42
CA CYS A 149 -13.75 14.27 5.50
C CYS A 149 -13.96 12.91 4.82
N LEU A 150 -15.08 12.77 4.10
CA LEU A 150 -15.42 11.52 3.41
C LEU A 150 -14.40 11.19 2.30
N GLU A 151 -13.85 12.21 1.67
CA GLU A 151 -12.85 12.10 0.61
C GLU A 151 -11.53 11.51 1.15
N ASP A 152 -11.14 11.85 2.38
CA ASP A 152 -9.98 11.24 3.05
C ASP A 152 -10.21 9.73 3.25
N ALA A 153 -11.38 9.35 3.79
CA ALA A 153 -11.72 7.95 4.01
C ALA A 153 -11.76 7.16 2.69
N ALA A 154 -12.35 7.75 1.64
CA ALA A 154 -12.42 7.15 0.31
C ALA A 154 -11.02 6.87 -0.27
N ALA A 155 -10.04 7.76 -0.05
CA ALA A 155 -8.68 7.55 -0.51
C ALA A 155 -8.00 6.34 0.16
N PHE A 156 -8.18 6.15 1.47
CA PHE A 156 -7.67 4.97 2.18
C PHE A 156 -8.38 3.68 1.76
N VAL A 157 -9.69 3.72 1.50
CA VAL A 157 -10.44 2.57 0.95
C VAL A 157 -9.96 2.22 -0.46
N ALA A 158 -9.72 3.22 -1.30
CA ALA A 158 -9.16 3.03 -2.64
C ALA A 158 -7.76 2.41 -2.58
N LEU A 159 -6.91 2.84 -1.63
CA LEU A 159 -5.61 2.21 -1.38
C LEU A 159 -5.74 0.74 -0.98
N ALA A 160 -6.64 0.44 -0.05
CA ALA A 160 -6.88 -0.94 0.37
C ALA A 160 -7.34 -1.84 -0.79
N ALA A 161 -8.26 -1.34 -1.62
CA ALA A 161 -8.70 -2.04 -2.82
C ALA A 161 -7.55 -2.24 -3.83
N ALA A 162 -6.70 -1.23 -4.02
CA ALA A 162 -5.53 -1.34 -4.90
C ALA A 162 -4.54 -2.42 -4.41
N VAL A 163 -4.29 -2.53 -3.10
CA VAL A 163 -3.44 -3.60 -2.56
C VAL A 163 -4.09 -4.98 -2.76
N ASP A 164 -5.40 -5.12 -2.51
CA ASP A 164 -6.12 -6.38 -2.69
C ASP A 164 -6.11 -6.85 -4.15
N LEU A 165 -6.42 -5.95 -5.09
CA LEU A 165 -6.37 -6.22 -6.53
C LEU A 165 -4.95 -6.55 -7.01
N SER A 166 -3.92 -6.00 -6.35
CA SER A 166 -2.52 -6.27 -6.71
C SER A 166 -2.12 -7.73 -6.46
N MET A 167 -2.75 -8.44 -5.51
CA MET A 167 -2.51 -9.88 -5.33
C MET A 167 -2.86 -10.67 -6.59
N ASP A 168 -3.93 -10.27 -7.28
CA ASP A 168 -4.33 -10.91 -8.51
C ASP A 168 -3.55 -10.39 -9.72
N ALA A 169 -3.34 -9.07 -9.79
CA ALA A 169 -2.63 -8.46 -10.91
C ALA A 169 -1.16 -8.90 -11.01
N CYS A 170 -0.53 -9.26 -9.89
CA CYS A 170 0.83 -9.81 -9.83
C CYS A 170 0.89 -11.35 -9.92
N ARG A 171 -0.19 -12.03 -10.31
CA ARG A 171 -0.13 -13.46 -10.66
C ARG A 171 0.78 -13.68 -11.85
N LEU A 172 1.25 -14.92 -11.98
CA LEU A 172 1.97 -15.33 -13.18
C LEU A 172 1.05 -15.17 -14.40
N PHE A 173 1.55 -14.54 -15.45
CA PHE A 173 0.78 -14.36 -16.70
C PHE A 173 0.54 -15.68 -17.43
N SER A 174 1.25 -16.74 -17.04
CA SER A 174 0.98 -18.12 -17.45
C SER A 174 -0.28 -18.72 -16.79
N GLN A 175 -0.80 -18.12 -15.71
CA GLN A 175 -1.99 -18.57 -14.99
C GLN A 175 -3.22 -17.74 -15.40
N ARG A 176 -4.31 -18.39 -15.83
CA ARG A 176 -5.57 -17.69 -16.16
C ARG A 176 -6.17 -17.03 -14.89
N LEU A 177 -6.49 -15.74 -14.97
CA LEU A 177 -7.14 -14.98 -13.90
C LEU A 177 -8.58 -15.46 -13.61
N ARG A 178 -9.13 -15.08 -12.44
CA ARG A 178 -10.44 -15.54 -11.93
C ARG A 178 -11.58 -15.27 -12.93
N LYS A 179 -12.54 -16.19 -12.99
CA LYS A 179 -13.74 -16.09 -13.85
C LYS A 179 -14.64 -14.89 -13.50
N GLU A 180 -14.66 -14.44 -12.25
CA GLU A 180 -15.54 -13.36 -11.76
C GLU A 180 -15.22 -11.98 -12.34
N LEU A 181 -13.98 -11.75 -12.78
CA LEU A 181 -13.58 -10.51 -13.47
C LEU A 181 -13.73 -10.63 -15.00
N CYS A 182 -13.94 -11.84 -15.53
CA CYS A 182 -13.86 -12.13 -16.96
C CYS A 182 -15.18 -11.90 -17.73
N ASN A 183 -16.26 -11.47 -17.07
CA ASN A 183 -17.57 -11.28 -17.69
C ASN A 183 -17.72 -9.91 -18.37
N GLN A 184 -17.07 -9.72 -19.53
CA GLN A 184 -17.48 -8.70 -20.52
C GLN A 184 -17.16 -9.06 -21.98
N GLN A 185 -16.63 -10.25 -22.30
CA GLN A 185 -16.21 -10.58 -23.67
C GLN A 185 -17.09 -11.58 -24.44
N ASP A 186 -18.19 -12.08 -23.87
CA ASP A 186 -19.06 -13.09 -24.51
C ASP A 186 -20.44 -12.54 -24.94
N SER A 187 -20.53 -11.29 -25.41
CA SER A 187 -21.78 -10.72 -25.94
C SER A 187 -21.71 -10.21 -27.38
N LEU A 188 -20.79 -10.74 -28.18
CA LEU A 188 -20.81 -10.62 -29.64
C LEU A 188 -20.56 -12.01 -30.25
N GLY A 189 -21.62 -12.83 -30.24
CA GLY A 189 -21.76 -14.07 -30.99
C GLY A 189 -23.19 -14.15 -31.48
#